data_AF-A0A507B0B5-F1
#
_entry.id   AF-A0A507B0B5-F1
#
_cell.length_a   1.000
_cell.length_b   1.000
_cell.length_c   1.000
_cell.angle_alpha   90.00
_cell.angle_beta   90.00
_cell.angle_gamma   90.00
#
_symmetry.space_group_name_H-M   'P 1'
#
loop_
_entity.id
_entity.type
_entity.pdbx_description
1 polymer ?
#
loop_
_entity_poly.entity_id
_entity_poly.type
_entity_poly.pdbx_seq_one_letter_code
_entity_poly.pdbx_strand_id
1 'polypeptide(L)'
;MQKPATLGMPGTKTKFDEFQVLHQRQAYYNHFVGSFLPFHRLMLHTHETSLREQCNYTGYQPYWKEERDAGKFSSSVVFDPTYGFGGSGSGPNSCITNGPFANYTNSAGPGYQVTSHCIDRRISEAMSALSSQSQVDACLKLADFSTAWPCIEGNPHSGGHAGVGGQMGNGVSSPGDPLFYLHHAWIDKMFWDWQKRDKATRTTSITGTNIGRDYAPGFPPRPASIPKATGAAGDPGTTTTLNHVLSMEGIAPNKTIADVMDIQGGFLCYEQPGIGSLLEWILLDCIGGKGPESDNEKQRILHRFSDDTPSSGAQFYHFDTVDSESTVTQPRSNQKQLSERKLGKDIQIRNASLNMR
;
A
#
# COMPACT_ATOMS: atom_id res chain seq x y z
N MET A 1 12.08 -1.38 -3.39
CA MET A 1 12.33 -2.47 -2.42
C MET A 1 13.75 -3.06 -2.52
N GLN A 2 14.79 -2.23 -2.71
CA GLN A 2 16.17 -2.70 -2.86
C GLN A 2 17.13 -2.11 -1.84
N LYS A 3 16.73 -1.05 -1.13
CA LYS A 3 17.57 -0.43 -0.11
C LYS A 3 17.77 -1.41 1.05
N PRO A 4 19.01 -1.63 1.51
CA PRO A 4 19.30 -2.55 2.61
C PRO A 4 18.57 -2.14 3.89
N ALA A 5 18.13 -3.14 4.66
CA ALA A 5 17.67 -2.94 6.03
C ALA A 5 18.80 -2.37 6.90
N THR A 6 18.45 -1.56 7.90
CA THR A 6 19.39 -0.85 8.79
C THR A 6 19.13 -1.09 10.28
N LEU A 7 17.97 -1.64 10.64
CA LEU A 7 17.52 -1.80 12.03
C LEU A 7 17.86 -3.16 12.62
N GLY A 8 18.45 -4.08 11.83
CA GLY A 8 18.84 -5.41 12.30
C GLY A 8 17.67 -6.29 12.74
N MET A 9 16.45 -6.01 12.25
CA MET A 9 15.28 -6.81 12.56
C MET A 9 15.44 -8.23 11.97
N PRO A 10 15.19 -9.32 12.73
CA PRO A 10 15.31 -10.69 12.25
C PRO A 10 14.50 -10.91 10.97
N GLY A 11 15.14 -11.50 9.96
CA GLY A 11 14.51 -11.82 8.68
C GLY A 11 14.40 -10.66 7.69
N THR A 12 14.86 -9.46 8.04
CA THR A 12 14.88 -8.31 7.11
C THR A 12 16.14 -8.28 6.25
N LYS A 13 15.97 -8.04 4.95
CA LYS A 13 17.08 -7.78 4.01
C LYS A 13 17.03 -6.36 3.47
N THR A 14 15.83 -5.83 3.33
CA THR A 14 15.54 -4.52 2.75
C THR A 14 14.74 -3.68 3.73
N LYS A 15 14.73 -2.36 3.51
CA LYS A 15 13.85 -1.45 4.25
C LYS A 15 12.37 -1.79 4.11
N PHE A 16 11.97 -2.40 3.00
CA PHE A 16 10.59 -2.84 2.82
C PHE A 16 10.24 -3.99 3.78
N ASP A 17 11.19 -4.91 4.01
CA ASP A 17 11.01 -5.97 5.01
C ASP A 17 10.90 -5.41 6.44
N GLU A 18 11.55 -4.27 6.74
CA GLU A 18 11.42 -3.60 8.06
C GLU A 18 9.98 -3.19 8.34
N PHE A 19 9.26 -2.66 7.35
CA PHE A 19 7.82 -2.34 7.50
C PHE A 19 6.96 -3.60 7.67
N GLN A 20 7.29 -4.68 6.96
CA GLN A 20 6.57 -5.95 7.13
C GLN A 20 6.80 -6.55 8.52
N VAL A 21 8.03 -6.52 9.03
CA VAL A 21 8.36 -7.04 10.37
C VAL A 21 7.81 -6.14 11.47
N LEU A 22 7.79 -4.81 11.28
CA LEU A 22 7.09 -3.87 12.15
C LEU A 22 5.63 -4.31 12.36
N HIS A 23 4.94 -4.58 11.26
CA HIS A 23 3.55 -5.00 11.28
C HIS A 23 3.37 -6.39 11.90
N GLN A 24 4.23 -7.37 11.59
CA GLN A 24 4.19 -8.69 12.23
C GLN A 24 4.26 -8.56 13.75
N ARG A 25 5.27 -7.85 14.25
CA ARG A 25 5.52 -7.71 15.70
C ARG A 25 4.39 -7.00 16.43
N GLN A 26 3.75 -6.05 15.76
CA GLN A 26 2.72 -5.23 16.37
C GLN A 26 1.30 -5.61 15.96
N ALA A 27 1.11 -6.72 15.24
CA ALA A 27 -0.19 -7.09 14.68
C ALA A 27 -1.30 -7.15 15.75
N TYR A 28 -1.00 -7.74 16.92
CA TYR A 28 -1.94 -7.83 18.05
C TYR A 28 -2.10 -6.55 18.88
N TYR A 29 -1.23 -5.58 18.67
CA TYR A 29 -1.28 -4.27 19.33
C TYR A 29 -2.11 -3.28 18.52
N ASN A 30 -2.35 -3.57 17.24
CA ASN A 30 -2.91 -2.63 16.28
C ASN A 30 -4.02 -3.22 15.40
N HIS A 31 -4.54 -4.42 15.69
CA HIS A 31 -5.75 -4.97 15.07
C HIS A 31 -6.77 -5.39 16.13
N PHE A 32 -8.05 -5.18 15.85
CA PHE A 32 -9.18 -5.40 16.75
C PHE A 32 -9.08 -4.57 18.04
N VAL A 33 -8.57 -3.34 17.91
CA VAL A 33 -8.20 -2.42 19.00
C VAL A 33 -8.48 -0.97 18.60
N GLY A 34 -8.50 -0.07 19.59
CA GLY A 34 -8.75 1.35 19.34
C GLY A 34 -7.65 2.04 18.51
N SER A 35 -6.42 1.54 18.55
CA SER A 35 -5.27 2.09 17.83
C SER A 35 -5.21 1.69 16.34
N PHE A 36 -6.11 0.83 15.85
CA PHE A 36 -6.05 0.29 14.48
C PHE A 36 -5.93 1.38 13.41
N LEU A 37 -6.88 2.31 13.35
CA LEU A 37 -6.89 3.38 12.35
C LEU A 37 -5.68 4.33 12.48
N PRO A 38 -5.36 4.91 13.67
CA PRO A 38 -4.24 5.84 13.79
C PRO A 38 -2.86 5.18 13.61
N PHE A 39 -2.68 3.91 14.00
CA PHE A 39 -1.43 3.18 13.75
C PHE A 39 -1.15 3.04 12.25
N HIS A 40 -2.15 2.59 11.48
CA HIS A 40 -2.00 2.40 10.05
C HIS A 40 -1.81 3.74 9.31
N ARG A 41 -2.46 4.82 9.76
CA ARG A 41 -2.17 6.19 9.28
C ARG A 41 -0.71 6.58 9.49
N LEU A 42 -0.16 6.36 10.69
CA LEU A 42 1.25 6.66 10.96
C LEU A 42 2.19 5.78 10.11
N MET A 43 1.85 4.50 9.93
CA MET A 43 2.63 3.58 9.09
C MET A 43 2.65 4.02 7.62
N LEU A 44 1.52 4.49 7.08
CA LEU A 44 1.44 5.06 5.72
C LEU A 44 2.28 6.32 5.58
N HIS A 45 2.15 7.26 6.53
CA HIS A 45 2.96 8.48 6.52
C HIS A 45 4.45 8.14 6.59
N THR A 46 4.84 7.17 7.43
CA THR A 46 6.23 6.70 7.55
C THR A 46 6.73 6.05 6.26
N HIS A 47 5.86 5.30 5.57
CA HIS A 47 6.16 4.69 4.26
C HIS A 47 6.38 5.75 3.19
N GLU A 48 5.46 6.73 3.07
CA GLU A 48 5.58 7.82 2.11
C GLU A 48 6.86 8.65 2.35
N THR A 49 7.11 9.04 3.60
CA THR A 49 8.32 9.77 3.98
C THR A 49 9.58 8.98 3.61
N SER A 50 9.59 7.67 3.86
CA SER A 50 10.71 6.81 3.46
C SER A 50 10.91 6.74 1.94
N LEU A 51 9.82 6.70 1.15
CA LEU A 51 9.89 6.76 -0.31
C LEU A 51 10.47 8.10 -0.78
N ARG A 52 10.03 9.21 -0.20
CA ARG A 52 10.48 10.56 -0.58
C ARG A 52 11.94 10.79 -0.22
N GLU A 53 12.29 10.59 1.04
CA GLU A 53 13.62 10.90 1.56
C GLU A 53 14.70 9.94 1.08
N GLN A 54 14.34 8.68 0.86
CA GLN A 54 15.34 7.65 0.57
C GLN A 54 15.30 7.27 -0.91
N CYS A 55 14.14 7.22 -1.55
CA CYS A 55 14.00 6.73 -2.92
C CYS A 55 13.74 7.84 -3.95
N ASN A 56 13.88 9.12 -3.58
CA ASN A 56 13.63 10.28 -4.44
C ASN A 56 12.21 10.30 -5.03
N TYR A 57 11.24 9.71 -4.32
CA TYR A 57 9.85 9.78 -4.76
C TYR A 57 9.32 11.21 -4.61
N THR A 58 8.80 11.79 -5.69
CA THR A 58 8.25 13.16 -5.67
C THR A 58 6.73 13.19 -5.65
N GLY A 59 6.08 12.06 -5.96
CA GLY A 59 4.63 11.90 -5.90
C GLY A 59 4.11 11.72 -4.47
N TYR A 60 2.80 11.49 -4.36
CA TYR A 60 2.08 11.33 -3.10
C TYR A 60 1.61 9.89 -2.91
N GLN A 61 1.37 9.47 -1.66
CA GLN A 61 0.85 8.13 -1.37
C GLN A 61 -0.50 7.88 -2.09
N PRO A 62 -0.54 7.00 -3.10
CA PRO A 62 -1.79 6.69 -3.79
C PRO A 62 -2.66 5.79 -2.92
N TYR A 63 -3.98 5.86 -3.12
CA TYR A 63 -4.94 4.93 -2.56
C TYR A 63 -5.68 4.17 -3.67
N TRP A 64 -6.08 2.93 -3.38
CA TRP A 64 -6.95 2.16 -4.26
C TRP A 64 -8.39 2.31 -3.80
N LYS A 65 -9.24 2.93 -4.62
CA LYS A 65 -10.67 3.10 -4.33
C LYS A 65 -11.46 1.79 -4.51
N GLU A 66 -11.21 0.84 -3.62
CA GLU A 66 -11.66 -0.57 -3.71
C GLU A 66 -13.17 -0.72 -3.92
N GLU A 67 -13.99 0.17 -3.38
CA GLU A 67 -15.43 0.09 -3.52
C GLU A 67 -15.93 0.23 -4.96
N ARG A 68 -15.11 0.78 -5.86
CA ARG A 68 -15.41 0.83 -7.32
C ARG A 68 -15.22 -0.52 -8.01
N ASP A 69 -14.33 -1.33 -7.46
CA ASP A 69 -13.90 -2.60 -8.03
C ASP A 69 -14.45 -3.81 -7.25
N ALA A 70 -15.12 -3.59 -6.12
CA ALA A 70 -15.72 -4.63 -5.30
C ALA A 70 -16.58 -5.60 -6.13
N GLY A 71 -16.29 -6.89 -6.01
CA GLY A 71 -16.92 -7.96 -6.82
C GLY A 71 -16.31 -8.17 -8.22
N LYS A 72 -15.29 -7.39 -8.58
CA LYS A 72 -14.57 -7.43 -9.87
C LYS A 72 -13.12 -6.94 -9.74
N PHE A 73 -12.46 -7.18 -8.62
CA PHE A 73 -11.07 -6.81 -8.34
C PHE A 73 -10.12 -7.20 -9.47
N SER A 74 -10.24 -8.38 -10.08
CA SER A 74 -9.34 -8.80 -11.17
C SER A 74 -9.38 -7.87 -12.40
N SER A 75 -10.43 -7.06 -12.56
CA SER A 75 -10.56 -6.07 -13.63
C SER A 75 -10.02 -4.68 -13.27
N SER A 76 -9.59 -4.46 -12.03
CA SER A 76 -9.08 -3.16 -11.60
C SER A 76 -7.74 -2.83 -12.25
N VAL A 77 -7.55 -1.55 -12.58
CA VAL A 77 -6.30 -1.01 -13.13
C VAL A 77 -5.11 -1.20 -12.20
N VAL A 78 -5.33 -1.37 -10.88
CA VAL A 78 -4.24 -1.67 -9.94
C VAL A 78 -3.59 -3.03 -10.21
N PHE A 79 -4.25 -3.95 -10.93
CA PHE A 79 -3.71 -5.24 -11.32
C PHE A 79 -3.13 -5.25 -12.75
N ASP A 80 -3.07 -4.10 -13.42
CA ASP A 80 -2.42 -3.99 -14.73
C ASP A 80 -0.94 -4.42 -14.64
N PRO A 81 -0.43 -5.23 -15.59
CA PRO A 81 0.93 -5.75 -15.54
C PRO A 81 2.02 -4.73 -15.90
N THR A 82 1.67 -3.55 -16.42
CA THR A 82 2.63 -2.51 -16.82
C THR A 82 2.56 -1.29 -15.92
N TYR A 83 1.34 -0.77 -15.71
CA TYR A 83 1.09 0.45 -14.95
C TYR A 83 0.61 0.18 -13.52
N GLY A 84 0.24 -1.06 -13.21
CA GLY A 84 -0.22 -1.50 -11.89
C GLY A 84 0.81 -2.35 -11.14
N PHE A 85 0.30 -3.21 -10.27
CA PHE A 85 1.07 -4.04 -9.34
C PHE A 85 1.13 -5.51 -9.77
N GLY A 86 0.70 -5.83 -11.00
CA GLY A 86 0.56 -7.21 -11.49
C GLY A 86 -0.72 -7.90 -11.01
N GLY A 87 -1.13 -8.96 -11.70
CA GLY A 87 -2.42 -9.62 -11.51
C GLY A 87 -2.48 -10.66 -10.40
N SER A 88 -3.43 -11.59 -10.54
CA SER A 88 -3.52 -12.78 -9.69
C SER A 88 -2.32 -13.71 -9.89
N GLY A 89 -2.05 -14.52 -8.88
CA GLY A 89 -1.02 -15.52 -8.92
C GLY A 89 -1.38 -16.74 -9.76
N SER A 90 -0.36 -17.48 -10.20
CA SER A 90 -0.54 -18.74 -10.93
C SER A 90 0.45 -19.83 -10.49
N GLY A 91 0.19 -21.07 -10.93
CA GLY A 91 0.99 -22.23 -10.56
C GLY A 91 0.80 -22.71 -9.12
N PRO A 92 1.61 -23.67 -8.66
CA PRO A 92 1.39 -24.36 -7.38
C PRO A 92 1.51 -23.43 -6.16
N ASN A 93 2.37 -22.41 -6.24
CA ASN A 93 2.59 -21.45 -5.16
C ASN A 93 1.73 -20.18 -5.31
N SER A 94 0.96 -20.06 -6.39
CA SER A 94 0.17 -18.86 -6.70
C SER A 94 1.01 -17.57 -6.72
N CYS A 95 2.25 -17.66 -7.18
CA CYS A 95 3.11 -16.48 -7.34
C CYS A 95 2.55 -15.57 -8.42
N ILE A 96 2.62 -14.25 -8.23
CA ILE A 96 2.40 -13.30 -9.31
C ILE A 96 3.44 -13.52 -10.43
N THR A 97 3.01 -13.50 -11.69
CA THR A 97 3.86 -13.83 -12.84
C THR A 97 4.11 -12.65 -13.79
N ASN A 98 3.53 -11.48 -13.48
CA ASN A 98 3.67 -10.25 -14.24
C ASN A 98 3.66 -9.04 -13.30
N GLY A 99 3.82 -7.84 -13.85
CA GLY A 99 3.95 -6.63 -13.04
C GLY A 99 5.38 -6.36 -12.57
N PRO A 100 5.63 -5.15 -12.06
CA PRO A 100 6.96 -4.73 -11.60
C PRO A 100 7.49 -5.53 -10.40
N PHE A 101 6.62 -6.31 -9.73
CA PHE A 101 6.96 -7.09 -8.54
C PHE A 101 7.05 -8.61 -8.78
N ALA A 102 6.88 -9.09 -10.02
CA ALA A 102 6.87 -10.53 -10.33
C ALA A 102 8.13 -11.30 -9.84
N ASN A 103 9.27 -10.62 -9.88
CA ASN A 103 10.57 -11.19 -9.48
C ASN A 103 11.00 -10.77 -8.07
N TYR A 104 10.13 -10.06 -7.33
CA TYR A 104 10.42 -9.70 -5.95
C TYR A 104 10.22 -10.90 -5.04
N THR A 105 11.12 -11.04 -4.06
CA THR A 105 11.06 -12.10 -3.05
C THR A 105 11.02 -11.49 -1.66
N ASN A 106 9.96 -11.78 -0.92
CA ASN A 106 9.89 -11.48 0.51
C ASN A 106 10.90 -12.35 1.27
N SER A 107 11.54 -11.78 2.30
CA SER A 107 12.38 -12.53 3.24
C SER A 107 11.71 -12.75 4.60
N ALA A 108 10.66 -11.98 4.90
CA ALA A 108 9.81 -12.12 6.07
C ALA A 108 8.43 -12.64 5.67
N GLY A 109 7.86 -13.52 6.50
CA GLY A 109 6.62 -14.23 6.24
C GLY A 109 6.81 -15.56 5.48
N PRO A 110 5.70 -16.22 5.09
CA PRO A 110 4.32 -15.88 5.46
C PRO A 110 4.09 -15.98 6.97
N GLY A 111 3.17 -15.17 7.50
CA GLY A 111 2.92 -15.10 8.93
C GLY A 111 4.14 -14.57 9.69
N TYR A 112 4.68 -15.34 10.62
CA TYR A 112 5.86 -15.00 11.43
C TYR A 112 7.16 -15.69 10.97
N GLN A 113 7.13 -16.37 9.83
CA GLN A 113 8.27 -17.14 9.37
C GLN A 113 9.35 -16.22 8.76
N VAL A 114 10.57 -16.74 8.67
CA VAL A 114 11.67 -16.11 7.91
C VAL A 114 11.97 -17.03 6.73
N THR A 115 11.38 -16.74 5.58
CA THR A 115 11.50 -17.56 4.38
C THR A 115 11.65 -16.70 3.14
N SER A 116 12.35 -17.23 2.13
CA SER A 116 12.41 -16.62 0.80
C SER A 116 11.23 -17.12 -0.03
N HIS A 117 10.30 -16.25 -0.39
CA HIS A 117 9.12 -16.61 -1.17
C HIS A 117 8.68 -15.45 -2.07
N CYS A 118 7.95 -15.78 -3.14
CA CYS A 118 7.34 -14.79 -4.01
C CYS A 118 6.17 -14.08 -3.31
N ILE A 119 5.70 -12.97 -3.88
CA ILE A 119 4.37 -12.45 -3.55
C ILE A 119 3.35 -13.41 -4.19
N ASP A 120 2.49 -14.03 -3.38
CA ASP A 120 1.38 -14.83 -3.86
C ASP A 120 0.05 -14.06 -3.77
N ARG A 121 -0.81 -14.25 -4.77
CA ARG A 121 -2.15 -13.64 -4.82
C ARG A 121 -3.19 -14.65 -5.29
N ARG A 122 -4.39 -14.55 -4.72
CA ARG A 122 -5.53 -15.44 -4.99
C ARG A 122 -6.79 -14.59 -5.07
N ILE A 123 -6.87 -13.76 -6.11
CA ILE A 123 -7.93 -12.75 -6.23
C ILE A 123 -9.30 -13.42 -6.18
N SER A 124 -10.14 -12.95 -5.27
CA SER A 124 -11.46 -13.49 -4.98
C SER A 124 -12.52 -12.41 -5.10
N GLU A 125 -13.31 -12.50 -6.16
CA GLU A 125 -14.39 -11.56 -6.41
C GLU A 125 -15.44 -11.59 -5.30
N ALA A 126 -15.78 -12.78 -4.82
CA ALA A 126 -16.73 -12.96 -3.73
C ALA A 126 -16.27 -12.26 -2.43
N MET A 127 -14.99 -12.37 -2.07
CA MET A 127 -14.46 -11.71 -0.88
C MET A 127 -14.32 -10.20 -1.08
N SER A 128 -13.91 -9.77 -2.28
CA SER A 128 -13.81 -8.35 -2.60
C SER A 128 -15.16 -7.61 -2.55
N ALA A 129 -16.29 -8.30 -2.71
CA ALA A 129 -17.61 -7.69 -2.58
C ALA A 129 -17.86 -7.09 -1.17
N LEU A 130 -17.10 -7.52 -0.16
CA LEU A 130 -17.17 -6.98 1.21
C LEU A 130 -16.58 -5.56 1.32
N SER A 131 -15.80 -5.07 0.34
CA SER A 131 -15.35 -3.68 0.26
C SER A 131 -16.29 -2.76 -0.54
N SER A 132 -17.50 -3.22 -0.86
CA SER A 132 -18.48 -2.47 -1.66
C SER A 132 -18.92 -1.14 -1.04
N GLN A 133 -19.42 -0.24 -1.89
CA GLN A 133 -19.89 1.10 -1.48
C GLN A 133 -20.95 1.03 -0.38
N SER A 134 -21.82 0.01 -0.39
CA SER A 134 -22.85 -0.15 0.65
C SER A 134 -22.24 -0.42 2.04
N GLN A 135 -21.13 -1.16 2.11
CA GLN A 135 -20.40 -1.42 3.35
C GLN A 135 -19.68 -0.16 3.83
N VAL A 136 -19.04 0.57 2.91
CA VAL A 136 -18.43 1.88 3.18
C VAL A 136 -19.46 2.85 3.76
N ASP A 137 -20.59 3.01 3.07
CA ASP A 137 -21.66 3.92 3.47
C ASP A 137 -22.26 3.55 4.84
N ALA A 138 -22.38 2.25 5.13
CA ALA A 138 -22.85 1.76 6.42
C ALA A 138 -21.91 2.18 7.55
N CYS A 139 -20.60 2.02 7.38
CA CYS A 139 -19.63 2.41 8.40
C CYS A 139 -19.54 3.93 8.59
N LEU A 140 -19.56 4.70 7.49
CA LEU A 140 -19.45 6.16 7.59
C LEU A 140 -20.68 6.83 8.27
N LYS A 141 -21.84 6.16 8.29
CA LYS A 141 -23.05 6.61 8.99
C LYS A 141 -22.96 6.49 10.52
N LEU A 142 -22.04 5.67 11.04
CA LEU A 142 -21.92 5.46 12.48
C LEU A 142 -21.43 6.74 13.17
N ALA A 143 -22.08 7.10 14.28
CA ALA A 143 -21.82 8.35 14.97
C ALA A 143 -20.54 8.30 15.80
N ASP A 144 -20.37 7.19 16.53
CA ASP A 144 -19.35 7.04 17.57
C ASP A 144 -18.14 6.25 17.09
N PHE A 145 -16.95 6.66 17.54
CA PHE A 145 -15.71 5.97 17.20
C PHE A 145 -15.78 4.48 17.57
N SER A 146 -16.34 4.14 18.74
CA SER A 146 -16.52 2.77 19.26
C SER A 146 -17.24 1.81 18.31
N THR A 147 -18.05 2.33 17.39
CA THR A 147 -18.79 1.54 16.39
C THR A 147 -18.21 1.72 14.99
N ALA A 148 -17.67 2.90 14.68
CA ALA A 148 -17.08 3.20 13.39
C ALA A 148 -15.77 2.42 13.12
N TRP A 149 -14.79 2.45 14.04
CA TRP A 149 -13.52 1.76 13.81
C TRP A 149 -13.66 0.24 13.58
N PRO A 150 -14.46 -0.52 14.36
CA PRO A 150 -14.58 -1.96 14.12
C PRO A 150 -15.39 -2.25 12.86
N CYS A 151 -16.29 -1.35 12.45
CA CYS A 151 -16.99 -1.49 11.17
C CYS A 151 -16.02 -1.36 9.99
N ILE A 152 -15.14 -0.34 10.02
CA ILE A 152 -14.13 -0.10 8.98
C ILE A 152 -13.12 -1.25 8.92
N GLU A 153 -12.62 -1.72 10.08
CA GLU A 153 -11.72 -2.89 10.15
C GLU A 153 -12.39 -4.20 9.71
N GLY A 154 -13.71 -4.28 9.89
CA GLY A 154 -14.56 -5.38 9.46
C GLY A 154 -14.64 -5.51 7.94
N ASN A 155 -15.82 -5.33 7.35
CA ASN A 155 -16.03 -5.67 5.94
C ASN A 155 -15.14 -4.89 4.96
N PRO A 156 -14.99 -3.55 5.04
CA PRO A 156 -14.16 -2.81 4.08
C PRO A 156 -12.70 -3.26 4.09
N HIS A 157 -12.05 -3.25 5.26
CA HIS A 157 -10.66 -3.66 5.41
C HIS A 157 -10.45 -5.17 5.17
N SER A 158 -11.25 -6.03 5.82
CA SER A 158 -11.11 -7.48 5.65
C SER A 158 -11.45 -7.93 4.22
N GLY A 159 -12.39 -7.25 3.56
CA GLY A 159 -12.78 -7.48 2.18
C GLY A 159 -11.67 -7.16 1.18
N GLY A 160 -10.95 -6.06 1.39
CA GLY A 160 -9.77 -5.71 0.58
C GLY A 160 -8.67 -6.77 0.68
N HIS A 161 -8.24 -7.10 1.91
CA HIS A 161 -7.22 -8.14 2.14
C HIS A 161 -7.64 -9.50 1.58
N ALA A 162 -8.85 -9.98 1.92
CA ALA A 162 -9.33 -11.28 1.47
C ALA A 162 -9.70 -11.30 -0.03
N GLY A 163 -10.04 -10.15 -0.61
CA GLY A 163 -10.32 -9.97 -2.03
C GLY A 163 -9.06 -10.11 -2.88
N VAL A 164 -7.89 -9.68 -2.39
CA VAL A 164 -6.60 -9.96 -3.05
C VAL A 164 -6.11 -11.38 -2.74
N GLY A 165 -6.30 -11.83 -1.49
CA GLY A 165 -5.87 -13.15 -1.02
C GLY A 165 -4.35 -13.32 -0.97
N GLY A 166 -3.88 -14.55 -0.76
CA GLY A 166 -2.45 -14.86 -0.67
C GLY A 166 -1.73 -14.04 0.41
N GLN A 167 -0.64 -13.36 0.04
CA GLN A 167 0.14 -12.50 0.93
C GLN A 167 -0.72 -11.40 1.57
N MET A 168 -1.58 -10.72 0.81
CA MET A 168 -2.52 -9.71 1.33
C MET A 168 -3.52 -10.30 2.32
N GLY A 169 -3.93 -11.55 2.14
CA GLY A 169 -4.85 -12.22 3.07
C GLY A 169 -4.23 -12.59 4.42
N ASN A 170 -2.91 -12.43 4.59
CA ASN A 170 -2.23 -12.79 5.82
C ASN A 170 -2.22 -11.61 6.81
N GLY A 171 -3.04 -11.68 7.86
CA GLY A 171 -3.29 -10.56 8.77
C GLY A 171 -2.08 -10.02 9.54
N VAL A 172 -0.93 -10.72 9.55
CA VAL A 172 0.27 -10.24 10.25
C VAL A 172 1.38 -9.85 9.28
N SER A 173 1.40 -10.39 8.06
CA SER A 173 2.48 -10.19 7.10
C SER A 173 2.03 -9.56 5.78
N SER A 174 0.77 -9.15 5.67
CA SER A 174 0.20 -8.51 4.47
C SER A 174 0.99 -7.32 3.89
N PRO A 175 1.77 -6.51 4.65
CA PRO A 175 2.64 -5.50 4.04
C PRO A 175 3.73 -6.05 3.12
N GLY A 176 3.96 -7.36 3.11
CA GLY A 176 4.82 -8.03 2.12
C GLY A 176 4.29 -7.98 0.69
N ASP A 177 3.02 -7.60 0.51
CA ASP A 177 2.47 -7.20 -0.79
C ASP A 177 2.39 -5.66 -0.87
N PRO A 178 2.99 -5.00 -1.87
CA PRO A 178 2.92 -3.54 -2.02
C PRO A 178 1.50 -2.98 -2.14
N LEU A 179 0.50 -3.78 -2.52
CA LEU A 179 -0.90 -3.35 -2.52
C LEU A 179 -1.41 -2.98 -1.12
N PHE A 180 -0.77 -3.47 -0.05
CA PHE A 180 -1.10 -3.13 1.33
C PHE A 180 -1.18 -1.62 1.56
N TYR A 181 -0.24 -0.85 1.00
CA TYR A 181 -0.16 0.59 1.22
C TYR A 181 -1.25 1.34 0.45
N LEU A 182 -1.69 0.85 -0.71
CA LEU A 182 -2.83 1.43 -1.45
C LEU A 182 -4.15 1.11 -0.76
N HIS A 183 -4.30 -0.13 -0.27
CA HIS A 183 -5.44 -0.58 0.51
C HIS A 183 -5.58 0.26 1.79
N HIS A 184 -4.52 0.35 2.60
CA HIS A 184 -4.56 1.11 3.84
C HIS A 184 -4.69 2.61 3.62
N ALA A 185 -4.16 3.18 2.53
CA ALA A 185 -4.41 4.58 2.20
C ALA A 185 -5.91 4.84 1.91
N TRP A 186 -6.63 3.85 1.39
CA TRP A 186 -8.08 3.94 1.23
C TRP A 186 -8.83 3.78 2.56
N ILE A 187 -8.38 2.88 3.44
CA ILE A 187 -8.89 2.77 4.81
C ILE A 187 -8.68 4.07 5.59
N ASP A 188 -7.50 4.69 5.47
CA ASP A 188 -7.21 6.00 6.05
C ASP A 188 -8.14 7.09 5.49
N LYS A 189 -8.43 7.02 4.19
CA LYS A 189 -9.39 7.91 3.56
C LYS A 189 -10.79 7.76 4.14
N MET A 190 -11.25 6.53 4.34
CA MET A 190 -12.54 6.28 4.99
C MET A 190 -12.56 6.83 6.42
N PHE A 191 -11.46 6.66 7.16
CA PHE A 191 -11.34 7.22 8.51
C PHE A 191 -11.45 8.74 8.48
N TRP A 192 -10.72 9.41 7.60
CA TRP A 192 -10.80 10.86 7.46
C TRP A 192 -12.18 11.36 6.99
N ASP A 193 -12.80 10.65 6.03
CA ASP A 193 -14.17 10.94 5.59
C ASP A 193 -15.19 10.79 6.73
N TRP A 194 -14.97 9.87 7.67
CA TRP A 194 -15.73 9.79 8.91
C TRP A 194 -15.44 10.97 9.83
N GLN A 195 -14.17 11.32 10.05
CA GLN A 195 -13.78 12.43 10.93
C GLN A 195 -14.34 13.78 10.46
N LYS A 196 -14.27 14.08 9.15
CA LYS A 196 -14.75 15.34 8.56
C LYS A 196 -16.24 15.64 8.79
N ARG A 197 -17.07 14.63 9.04
CA ARG A 197 -18.52 14.82 9.29
C ARG A 197 -18.80 15.58 10.59
N ASP A 198 -17.90 15.48 11.56
CA ASP A 198 -17.90 16.28 12.79
C ASP A 198 -16.45 16.41 13.26
N LYS A 199 -15.67 17.25 12.54
CA LYS A 199 -14.21 17.31 12.70
C LYS A 199 -13.82 17.62 14.15
N ALA A 200 -14.49 18.59 14.78
CA ALA A 200 -14.15 19.04 16.13
C ALA A 200 -14.22 17.91 17.18
N THR A 201 -15.25 17.06 17.10
CA THR A 201 -15.39 15.92 18.00
C THR A 201 -14.52 14.76 17.55
N ARG A 202 -14.60 14.38 16.27
CA ARG A 202 -14.08 13.10 15.76
C ARG A 202 -12.56 13.05 15.58
N THR A 203 -11.86 14.18 15.58
CA THR A 203 -10.38 14.20 15.67
C THR A 203 -9.88 14.06 17.11
N THR A 204 -10.76 13.96 18.11
CA THR A 204 -10.39 13.70 19.51
C THR A 204 -11.07 12.46 20.09
N SER A 205 -12.03 11.86 19.37
CA SER A 205 -12.68 10.61 19.75
C SER A 205 -11.75 9.40 19.59
N ILE A 206 -11.51 8.67 20.67
CA ILE A 206 -10.74 7.42 20.68
C ILE A 206 -11.30 6.48 21.76
N THR A 207 -11.41 5.19 21.46
CA THR A 207 -11.76 4.13 22.43
C THR A 207 -11.53 2.75 21.80
N GLY A 208 -11.70 1.68 22.58
CA GLY A 208 -11.36 0.31 22.20
C GLY A 208 -10.31 -0.26 23.14
N THR A 209 -10.04 -1.56 23.07
CA THR A 209 -9.01 -2.18 23.92
C THR A 209 -7.62 -1.82 23.40
N ASN A 210 -6.62 -1.76 24.28
CA ASN A 210 -5.20 -1.59 23.88
C ASN A 210 -4.56 -2.88 23.33
N ILE A 211 -5.24 -4.02 23.47
CA ILE A 211 -4.72 -5.33 23.11
C ILE A 211 -5.80 -6.08 22.36
N GLY A 212 -5.43 -6.61 21.20
CA GLY A 212 -6.30 -7.42 20.37
C GLY A 212 -6.53 -8.80 20.97
N ARG A 213 -7.45 -9.55 20.35
CA ARG A 213 -7.73 -10.94 20.73
C ARG A 213 -6.57 -11.83 20.28
N ASP A 214 -6.23 -12.86 21.05
CA ASP A 214 -5.16 -13.81 20.69
C ASP A 214 -5.49 -14.60 19.40
N TYR A 215 -6.77 -14.70 19.03
CA TYR A 215 -7.25 -15.37 17.82
C TYR A 215 -8.18 -14.46 17.04
N ALA A 216 -7.83 -14.22 15.78
CA ALA A 216 -8.65 -13.49 14.83
C ALA A 216 -8.62 -14.19 13.44
N PRO A 217 -9.72 -14.15 12.67
CA PRO A 217 -9.74 -14.68 11.32
C PRO A 217 -8.62 -14.05 10.46
N GLY A 218 -7.87 -14.89 9.73
CA GLY A 218 -6.76 -14.43 8.88
C GLY A 218 -5.44 -14.19 9.62
N PHE A 219 -5.41 -14.29 10.95
CA PHE A 219 -4.19 -14.13 11.75
C PHE A 219 -3.66 -15.51 12.18
N PRO A 220 -2.40 -15.86 11.86
CA PRO A 220 -1.77 -17.04 12.45
C PRO A 220 -1.61 -16.84 13.96
N PRO A 221 -1.54 -17.92 14.77
CA PRO A 221 -1.33 -17.81 16.22
C PRO A 221 -0.08 -17.01 16.58
N ARG A 222 -0.16 -16.21 17.65
CA ARG A 222 0.98 -15.43 18.15
C ARG A 222 2.10 -16.37 18.60
N PRO A 223 3.32 -16.23 18.09
CA PRO A 223 4.44 -17.02 18.57
C PRO A 223 4.81 -16.58 19.98
N ALA A 224 5.34 -17.51 20.79
CA ALA A 224 5.77 -17.22 22.16
C ALA A 224 6.88 -16.16 22.23
N SER A 225 7.64 -15.96 21.15
CA SER A 225 8.67 -14.93 21.03
C SER A 225 8.13 -13.50 20.99
N ILE A 226 6.84 -13.32 20.65
CA ILE A 226 6.17 -12.02 20.68
C ILE A 226 5.38 -11.97 21.99
N PRO A 227 5.85 -11.24 23.01
CA PRO A 227 5.20 -11.22 24.31
C PRO A 227 3.78 -10.68 24.19
N LYS A 228 2.89 -11.17 25.06
CA LYS A 228 1.56 -10.61 25.17
C LYS A 228 1.69 -9.24 25.80
N ALA A 229 1.18 -8.22 25.11
CA ALA A 229 1.02 -6.90 25.66
C ALA A 229 0.27 -6.95 27.00
N THR A 230 0.62 -6.09 27.95
CA THR A 230 -0.18 -5.86 29.18
C THR A 230 -0.83 -4.48 29.20
N GLY A 231 -0.55 -3.66 28.18
CA GLY A 231 -1.06 -2.31 27.95
C GLY A 231 -0.34 -1.71 26.74
N ALA A 232 -0.38 -0.38 26.62
CA ALA A 232 0.37 0.34 25.62
C ALA A 232 1.27 1.41 26.25
N ALA A 233 2.37 1.75 25.57
CA ALA A 233 3.22 2.85 26.03
C ALA A 233 2.41 4.16 26.03
N GLY A 234 2.54 4.98 27.07
CA GLY A 234 1.71 6.18 27.26
C GLY A 234 0.27 5.91 27.69
N ASP A 235 -0.14 4.65 27.79
CA ASP A 235 -1.49 4.24 28.17
C ASP A 235 -1.47 2.94 29.01
N PRO A 236 -1.30 3.06 30.35
CA PRO A 236 -1.24 1.90 31.25
C PRO A 236 -2.62 1.26 31.47
N GLY A 237 -3.69 1.84 30.92
CA GLY A 237 -5.04 1.32 31.01
C GLY A 237 -5.31 0.20 30.00
N THR A 238 -6.53 -0.36 30.09
CA THR A 238 -7.01 -1.36 29.13
C THR A 238 -7.73 -0.75 27.93
N THR A 239 -8.02 0.55 27.97
CA THR A 239 -8.75 1.30 26.95
C THR A 239 -7.83 2.27 26.25
N THR A 240 -7.85 2.30 24.92
CA THR A 240 -7.03 3.20 24.10
C THR A 240 -7.41 4.66 24.31
N THR A 241 -6.39 5.46 24.58
CA THR A 241 -6.46 6.91 24.76
C THR A 241 -5.60 7.65 23.73
N LEU A 242 -5.76 8.98 23.66
CA LEU A 242 -4.95 9.83 22.77
C LEU A 242 -3.46 9.83 23.14
N ASN A 243 -3.11 9.47 24.39
CA ASN A 243 -1.73 9.42 24.88
C ASN A 243 -0.99 8.13 24.50
N HIS A 244 -1.70 7.13 23.96
CA HIS A 244 -1.09 5.89 23.49
C HIS A 244 -0.01 6.22 22.46
N VAL A 245 1.21 5.73 22.72
CA VAL A 245 2.39 5.91 21.86
C VAL A 245 2.43 4.81 20.81
N LEU A 246 2.27 5.22 19.55
CA LEU A 246 2.45 4.42 18.36
C LEU A 246 3.94 4.27 18.06
N SER A 247 4.44 3.04 18.14
CA SER A 247 5.85 2.72 17.92
C SER A 247 6.11 2.40 16.44
N MET A 248 7.08 3.07 15.83
CA MET A 248 7.59 2.72 14.48
C MET A 248 8.88 1.88 14.54
N GLU A 249 9.24 1.34 15.72
CA GLU A 249 10.42 0.50 15.98
C GLU A 249 11.73 1.00 15.34
N GLY A 250 11.92 2.32 15.29
CA GLY A 250 13.13 2.94 14.75
C GLY A 250 13.11 3.21 13.23
N ILE A 251 12.05 2.81 12.50
CA ILE A 251 11.86 3.21 11.10
C ILE A 251 11.62 4.73 11.02
N ALA A 252 10.85 5.27 11.97
CA ALA A 252 10.61 6.69 12.17
C ALA A 252 10.44 7.00 13.67
N PRO A 253 10.45 8.28 14.07
CA PRO A 253 10.12 8.66 15.44
C PRO A 253 8.71 8.22 15.85
N ASN A 254 8.57 7.74 17.08
CA ASN A 254 7.27 7.40 17.66
C ASN A 254 6.38 8.63 17.79
N LYS A 255 5.07 8.43 17.74
CA LYS A 255 4.06 9.47 17.90
C LYS A 255 2.96 9.02 18.84
N THR A 256 2.27 9.97 19.46
CA THR A 256 1.03 9.66 20.17
C THR A 256 -0.12 9.52 19.17
N ILE A 257 -1.21 8.86 19.56
CA ILE A 257 -2.44 8.88 18.77
C ILE A 257 -2.88 10.33 18.52
N ALA A 258 -2.80 11.20 19.53
CA ALA A 258 -3.14 12.62 19.41
C ALA A 258 -2.44 13.32 18.22
N ASP A 259 -1.17 12.99 17.98
CA ASP A 259 -0.36 13.60 16.91
C ASP A 259 -0.85 13.25 15.49
N VAL A 260 -1.64 12.19 15.34
CA VAL A 260 -2.05 11.65 14.03
C VAL A 260 -3.56 11.65 13.79
N MET A 261 -4.35 12.17 14.74
CA MET A 261 -5.81 12.20 14.56
C MET A 261 -6.29 13.20 13.52
N ASP A 262 -5.61 14.33 13.33
CA ASP A 262 -5.96 15.33 12.30
C ASP A 262 -4.92 15.31 11.18
N ILE A 263 -5.32 14.92 9.97
CA ILE A 263 -4.40 14.87 8.82
C ILE A 263 -3.99 16.25 8.32
N GLN A 264 -4.74 17.29 8.71
CA GLN A 264 -4.50 18.67 8.30
C GLN A 264 -3.85 19.51 9.41
N GLY A 265 -3.43 18.89 10.52
CA GLY A 265 -2.98 19.60 11.71
C GLY A 265 -1.74 18.98 12.36
N GLY A 266 -0.86 19.86 12.84
CA GLY A 266 0.28 19.46 13.69
C GLY A 266 1.34 18.69 12.92
N PHE A 267 1.53 17.42 13.27
CA PHE A 267 2.56 16.56 12.69
C PHE A 267 2.24 16.12 11.27
N LEU A 268 0.96 15.87 10.97
CA LEU A 268 0.50 15.54 9.63
C LEU A 268 0.10 16.80 8.88
N CYS A 269 0.29 16.79 7.57
CA CYS A 269 -0.17 17.86 6.70
C CYS A 269 -0.46 17.32 5.30
N TYR A 270 -1.66 16.78 5.13
CA TYR A 270 -2.17 16.40 3.82
C TYR A 270 -3.68 16.55 3.73
N GLU A 271 -4.16 16.65 2.50
CA GLU A 271 -5.58 16.63 2.17
C GLU A 271 -5.91 15.37 1.37
N GLN A 272 -7.19 15.02 1.38
CA GLN A 272 -7.70 13.93 0.56
C GLN A 272 -8.89 14.44 -0.26
N PRO A 273 -9.03 14.00 -1.53
CA PRO A 273 -10.12 14.44 -2.38
C PRO A 273 -11.49 14.24 -1.72
N GLY A 274 -12.38 15.21 -1.93
CA GLY A 274 -13.72 15.23 -1.35
C GLY A 274 -14.58 14.04 -1.76
N ILE A 275 -15.62 13.75 -0.97
CA ILE A 275 -16.64 12.75 -1.33
C ILE A 275 -17.40 13.28 -2.55
N GLY A 276 -17.13 12.71 -3.73
CA GLY A 276 -17.85 13.04 -4.97
C GLY A 276 -17.25 14.14 -5.84
N SER A 277 -16.06 14.68 -5.53
CA SER A 277 -15.40 15.64 -6.43
C SER A 277 -14.66 14.91 -7.56
N LEU A 278 -15.00 15.26 -8.81
CA LEU A 278 -14.20 14.99 -10.02
C LEU A 278 -12.96 15.90 -10.12
N LEU A 279 -12.71 16.73 -9.11
CA LEU A 279 -11.63 17.71 -9.09
C LEU A 279 -10.42 17.17 -8.34
N GLU A 280 -9.33 17.16 -9.10
CA GLU A 280 -7.99 16.72 -8.80
C GLU A 280 -7.32 17.54 -7.69
N TRP A 281 -6.44 16.84 -6.98
CA TRP A 281 -5.56 17.21 -5.88
C TRP A 281 -5.21 18.69 -5.74
N ILE A 282 -5.57 19.29 -4.60
CA ILE A 282 -4.84 20.41 -4.01
C ILE A 282 -4.25 19.86 -2.71
N LEU A 283 -2.93 19.97 -2.54
CA LEU A 283 -2.29 19.75 -1.25
C LEU A 283 -1.38 20.94 -1.02
N LEU A 284 -1.54 21.54 0.16
CA LEU A 284 -0.73 22.63 0.65
C LEU A 284 0.61 22.09 1.15
N ASP A 285 1.71 22.55 0.57
CA ASP A 285 3.05 22.34 1.12
C ASP A 285 3.19 23.15 2.42
N CYS A 286 2.94 22.54 3.58
CA CYS A 286 3.33 23.15 4.86
C CYS A 286 4.75 22.71 5.24
N ILE A 287 5.75 23.26 4.56
CA ILE A 287 7.12 23.18 5.06
C ILE A 287 7.24 24.14 6.26
N GLY A 288 7.34 23.59 7.48
CA GLY A 288 7.74 24.35 8.67
C GLY A 288 6.63 24.77 9.64
N GLY A 289 5.48 24.10 9.67
CA GLY A 289 4.47 24.31 10.71
C GLY A 289 3.72 25.64 10.64
N LYS A 290 3.74 26.31 9.49
CA LYS A 290 2.87 27.44 9.18
C LYS A 290 2.00 27.08 7.98
N GLY A 291 0.69 27.12 8.16
CA GLY A 291 -0.27 27.03 7.07
C GLY A 291 -0.16 28.25 6.14
N PRO A 292 -0.71 28.15 4.91
CA PRO A 292 -0.65 29.25 3.93
C PRO A 292 -1.41 30.49 4.44
N GLU A 293 -0.79 31.66 4.28
CA GLU A 293 -1.37 32.96 4.68
C GLU A 293 -2.28 33.60 3.62
N SER A 294 -2.51 32.99 2.44
CA SER A 294 -3.48 33.52 1.47
C SER A 294 -3.93 32.55 0.37
N ASP A 295 -5.10 32.84 -0.23
CA ASP A 295 -5.73 32.05 -1.30
C ASP A 295 -4.94 31.99 -2.61
N ASN A 296 -3.96 32.89 -2.83
CA ASN A 296 -3.20 32.96 -4.08
C ASN A 296 -2.09 31.89 -4.19
N GLU A 297 -1.70 31.23 -3.10
CA GLU A 297 -0.66 30.18 -3.10
C GLU A 297 -1.22 28.79 -3.49
N LYS A 298 -2.55 28.62 -3.44
CA LYS A 298 -3.27 27.36 -3.67
C LYS A 298 -3.30 26.89 -5.14
N GLN A 299 -2.94 27.74 -6.12
CA GLN A 299 -3.22 27.47 -7.54
C GLN A 299 -2.08 26.85 -8.36
N ARG A 300 -0.91 26.51 -7.76
CA ARG A 300 0.30 26.25 -8.57
C ARG A 300 0.62 24.81 -8.98
N ILE A 301 -0.08 23.77 -8.53
CA ILE A 301 0.33 22.39 -8.85
C ILE A 301 -0.89 21.52 -9.12
N LEU A 302 -1.21 21.32 -10.40
CA LEU A 302 -2.21 20.36 -10.89
C LEU A 302 -1.55 19.46 -11.93
N HIS A 303 -1.46 18.16 -11.68
CA HIS A 303 -1.16 17.17 -12.71
C HIS A 303 -2.33 16.21 -12.87
N ARG A 304 -2.81 16.13 -14.11
CA ARG A 304 -4.01 15.42 -14.55
C ARG A 304 -3.66 13.98 -14.93
N PHE A 305 -4.43 13.01 -14.45
CA PHE A 305 -4.57 11.70 -15.08
C PHE A 305 -6.05 11.57 -15.45
N SER A 306 -6.39 11.99 -16.66
CA SER A 306 -7.71 11.84 -17.24
C SER A 306 -7.64 10.77 -18.32
N ASP A 307 -8.63 9.90 -18.29
CA ASP A 307 -9.02 8.91 -19.29
C ASP A 307 -8.77 9.39 -20.73
N ASP A 308 -8.10 8.56 -21.54
CA ASP A 308 -8.25 8.58 -22.99
C ASP A 308 -8.41 7.14 -23.49
N THR A 309 -9.59 6.86 -24.04
CA THR A 309 -9.83 5.74 -24.95
C THR A 309 -9.22 6.10 -26.31
N PRO A 310 -8.68 5.12 -27.07
CA PRO A 310 -7.81 5.42 -28.20
C PRO A 310 -8.64 5.87 -29.42
N SER A 311 -8.53 7.15 -29.77
CA SER A 311 -8.84 7.61 -31.12
C SER A 311 -7.55 7.94 -31.86
N SER A 312 -7.31 7.17 -32.92
CA SER A 312 -6.42 7.40 -34.06
C SER A 312 -5.50 8.64 -34.01
N GLY A 313 -4.18 8.41 -33.94
CA GLY A 313 -3.20 9.44 -34.27
C GLY A 313 -1.89 9.25 -33.51
N ALA A 314 -1.01 8.38 -34.01
CA ALA A 314 0.35 8.30 -33.52
C ALA A 314 1.07 9.65 -33.76
N GLN A 315 1.42 10.36 -32.68
CA GLN A 315 2.48 11.34 -32.71
C GLN A 315 3.58 10.92 -31.74
N PHE A 316 4.71 10.60 -32.35
CA PHE A 316 5.96 10.21 -31.74
C PHE A 316 6.55 11.38 -30.96
N TYR A 317 7.06 11.12 -29.76
CA TYR A 317 8.07 11.98 -29.14
C TYR A 317 9.33 11.16 -28.86
N HIS A 318 10.39 11.59 -29.53
CA HIS A 318 11.77 11.15 -29.43
C HIS A 318 12.30 11.51 -28.03
N PHE A 319 12.94 10.56 -27.35
CA PHE A 319 13.73 10.86 -26.15
C PHE A 319 15.14 11.25 -26.59
N ASP A 320 15.47 12.54 -26.49
CA ASP A 320 16.86 12.99 -26.54
C ASP A 320 17.57 12.50 -25.28
N THR A 321 18.62 11.71 -25.51
CA THR A 321 19.56 11.27 -24.49
C THR A 321 20.49 12.44 -24.17
N VAL A 322 20.54 12.87 -22.92
CA VAL A 322 21.54 13.82 -22.44
C VAL A 322 22.78 13.00 -22.08
N ASP A 323 23.72 12.92 -23.02
CA ASP A 323 25.07 12.43 -22.77
C ASP A 323 25.81 13.42 -21.86
N SER A 324 26.41 12.89 -20.80
CA SER A 324 27.38 13.60 -19.99
C SER A 324 28.74 13.54 -20.69
N GLU A 325 29.27 14.70 -21.04
CA GLU A 325 30.63 14.85 -21.57
C GLU A 325 31.65 14.35 -20.54
N SER A 326 32.37 13.28 -20.88
CA SER A 326 33.69 13.03 -20.31
C SER A 326 34.67 12.84 -21.47
N THR A 327 35.60 13.79 -21.55
CA THR A 327 36.69 13.84 -22.52
C THR A 327 37.67 12.69 -22.28
N VAL A 328 37.69 11.71 -23.18
CA VAL A 328 38.88 10.87 -23.39
C VAL A 328 39.06 10.60 -24.88
N THR A 329 40.22 11.03 -25.37
CA THR A 329 40.79 10.86 -26.70
C THR A 329 40.84 9.40 -27.19
N GLN A 330 40.35 9.14 -28.41
CA GLN A 330 40.70 7.96 -29.21
C GLN A 330 41.65 8.33 -30.36
N PRO A 331 42.54 7.42 -30.77
CA PRO A 331 42.95 7.30 -32.16
C PRO A 331 42.28 6.12 -32.85
N ARG A 332 41.91 6.38 -34.12
CA ARG A 332 41.26 5.51 -35.11
C ARG A 332 42.07 4.25 -35.43
N SER A 333 41.40 3.15 -35.81
CA SER A 333 41.48 2.58 -37.17
C SER A 333 40.72 1.24 -37.34
N ASN A 334 40.29 1.04 -38.59
CA ASN A 334 40.00 -0.21 -39.31
C ASN A 334 38.59 -0.82 -39.29
N GLN A 335 37.86 -0.46 -40.36
CA GLN A 335 36.87 -1.29 -41.05
C GLN A 335 37.39 -2.72 -41.32
N LYS A 336 36.51 -3.71 -41.15
CA LYS A 336 36.43 -4.87 -42.05
C LYS A 336 34.99 -5.39 -42.14
N GLN A 337 34.51 -5.42 -43.38
CA GLN A 337 33.30 -6.05 -43.89
C GLN A 337 33.37 -7.59 -43.83
N LEU A 338 32.20 -8.21 -44.11
CA LEU A 338 31.88 -9.62 -44.46
C LEU A 338 31.13 -10.35 -43.32
N SER A 339 30.04 -11.07 -43.52
CA SER A 339 29.27 -11.43 -44.73
C SER A 339 27.96 -12.11 -44.29
N GLU A 340 26.89 -11.91 -45.06
CA GLU A 340 25.62 -12.63 -44.96
C GLU A 340 25.78 -14.15 -45.24
N ARG A 341 24.98 -14.98 -44.56
CA ARG A 341 24.57 -16.30 -45.06
C ARG A 341 23.07 -16.51 -44.82
N LYS A 342 22.34 -16.63 -45.92
CA LYS A 342 21.00 -17.24 -46.02
C LYS A 342 21.13 -18.70 -46.44
N LEU A 343 20.36 -19.57 -45.80
CA LEU A 343 19.82 -20.87 -46.26
C LEU A 343 18.75 -21.23 -45.20
N GLY A 344 17.47 -21.51 -45.43
CA GLY A 344 16.71 -21.81 -46.64
C GLY A 344 16.00 -23.17 -46.48
N LYS A 345 14.67 -23.14 -46.23
CA LYS A 345 13.64 -24.18 -46.54
C LYS A 345 13.68 -25.47 -45.67
N ASP A 346 12.59 -26.18 -45.33
CA ASP A 346 11.14 -26.12 -45.64
C ASP A 346 10.39 -27.15 -44.74
N ILE A 347 9.11 -26.87 -44.42
CA ILE A 347 7.94 -27.80 -44.46
C ILE A 347 7.74 -28.91 -43.37
N GLN A 348 6.65 -28.82 -42.57
CA GLN A 348 5.42 -29.67 -42.57
C GLN A 348 4.61 -29.63 -41.25
N ILE A 349 3.31 -29.37 -41.45
CA ILE A 349 2.17 -29.45 -40.55
C ILE A 349 1.85 -30.92 -40.20
N ARG A 350 1.51 -31.23 -38.94
CA ARG A 350 0.61 -32.35 -38.60
C ARG A 350 -0.31 -32.02 -37.43
N ASN A 351 -1.61 -32.15 -37.70
CA ASN A 351 -2.70 -32.26 -36.75
C ASN A 351 -2.60 -33.54 -35.90
N ALA A 352 -3.04 -33.48 -34.65
CA ALA A 352 -3.56 -34.65 -33.93
C ALA A 352 -4.63 -34.21 -32.93
N SER A 353 -5.88 -34.47 -33.29
CA SER A 353 -7.04 -34.52 -32.41
C SER A 353 -7.12 -35.92 -31.79
N LEU A 354 -7.48 -36.03 -30.51
CA LEU A 354 -7.95 -37.30 -29.94
C LEU A 354 -9.03 -37.04 -28.88
N ASN A 355 -10.19 -37.64 -29.12
CA ASN A 355 -11.41 -37.59 -28.32
C ASN A 355 -11.38 -38.60 -27.14
N MET A 356 -12.01 -38.15 -26.05
CA MET A 356 -12.87 -38.85 -25.08
C MET A 356 -12.80 -40.38 -24.91
N ARG A 357 -12.67 -40.79 -23.63
CA ARG A 357 -13.74 -41.49 -22.91
C ARG A 357 -13.94 -40.85 -21.55
#